data_AF-A0A7V5HNH8-F1
#
_entry.id   AF-A0A7V5HNH8-F1
#
_cell.length_a   1.000
_cell.length_b   1.000
_cell.length_c   1.000
_cell.angle_alpha   90.00
_cell.angle_beta   90.00
_cell.angle_gamma   90.00
#
_symmetry.space_group_name_H-M   'P 1'
#
loop_
_entity.id
_entity.type
_entity.pdbx_description
1 polymer ?
#
loop_
_entity_poly.entity_id
_entity_poly.type
_entity_poly.pdbx_seq_one_letter_code
_entity_poly.pdbx_strand_id
1 'polypeptide(L)'
;MKKRILFIVSFFILAITRMEAKTDAFQYTNIGNVRLTITNFGMLGNGFTRYIDPSTGEPYPSGEYPAGSRIEHVYRAGLWIGAKSSIGTHVTTGAVDATSVTPGSTEGFEFAPSPAPGDTIIEKSSLLISPYYSTDAVSEQDFYATYYDYQYFTGDTLPPNHHPLGLRVKQRSYVWSYSYIDDVVIIS
;
A
#
# COMPACT_ATOMS: atom_id res chain seq x y z
N MET A 1 -18.33 -69.16 10.15
CA MET A 1 -18.11 -68.08 9.15
C MET A 1 -18.83 -66.81 9.60
N LYS A 2 -18.08 -65.71 9.80
CA LYS A 2 -18.45 -64.31 9.48
C LYS A 2 -17.34 -63.38 9.99
N LYS A 3 -16.34 -63.12 9.15
CA LYS A 3 -15.36 -62.04 9.38
C LYS A 3 -16.09 -60.73 9.12
N ARG A 4 -16.21 -59.86 10.13
CA ARG A 4 -16.73 -58.51 9.96
C ARG A 4 -15.58 -57.62 9.52
N ILE A 5 -15.57 -57.24 8.25
CA ILE A 5 -14.64 -56.24 7.71
C ILE A 5 -15.28 -54.87 7.99
N LEU A 6 -14.60 -54.06 8.79
CA LEU A 6 -14.98 -52.69 9.09
C LEU A 6 -14.39 -51.80 7.99
N PHE A 7 -15.22 -51.25 7.10
CA PHE A 7 -14.80 -50.23 6.15
C PHE A 7 -14.88 -48.86 6.83
N ILE A 8 -13.73 -48.24 7.09
CA ILE A 8 -13.66 -46.83 7.51
C ILE A 8 -13.70 -45.99 6.24
N VAL A 9 -14.85 -45.34 5.98
CA VAL A 9 -14.96 -44.31 4.95
C VAL A 9 -14.49 -43.00 5.58
N SER A 10 -13.27 -42.58 5.24
CA SER A 10 -12.77 -41.26 5.64
C SER A 10 -13.37 -40.22 4.70
N PHE A 11 -14.26 -39.38 5.22
CA PHE A 11 -14.82 -38.23 4.51
C PHE A 11 -13.79 -37.08 4.60
N PHE A 12 -13.01 -36.88 3.53
CA PHE A 12 -12.18 -35.68 3.40
C PHE A 12 -13.10 -34.50 3.08
N ILE A 13 -13.46 -33.71 4.09
CA ILE A 13 -14.11 -32.42 3.88
C ILE A 13 -13.03 -31.48 3.34
N LEU A 14 -13.09 -31.16 2.05
CA LEU A 14 -12.30 -30.08 1.47
C LEU A 14 -12.85 -28.78 2.07
N ALA A 15 -12.23 -28.29 3.15
CA ALA A 15 -12.51 -26.96 3.65
C ALA A 15 -12.12 -25.98 2.53
N ILE A 16 -13.11 -25.38 1.87
CA ILE A 16 -12.88 -24.26 0.97
C ILE A 16 -12.51 -23.08 1.88
N THR A 17 -11.23 -22.96 2.21
CA THR A 17 -10.71 -21.74 2.79
C THR A 17 -10.79 -20.68 1.70
N ARG A 18 -11.64 -19.67 1.90
CA ARG A 18 -11.52 -18.44 1.11
C ARG A 18 -10.19 -17.82 1.52
N MET A 19 -9.16 -18.00 0.68
CA MET A 19 -8.02 -17.10 0.72
C MET A 19 -8.52 -15.76 0.22
N GLU A 20 -8.79 -14.84 1.13
CA GLU A 20 -8.87 -13.43 0.76
C GLU A 20 -7.47 -13.01 0.31
N ALA A 21 -7.38 -12.51 -0.93
CA ALA A 21 -6.12 -11.97 -1.41
C ALA A 21 -5.77 -10.75 -0.56
N LYS A 22 -4.54 -10.72 -0.07
CA LYS A 22 -3.97 -9.53 0.57
C LYS A 22 -4.00 -8.39 -0.46
N THR A 23 -4.81 -7.36 -0.23
CA THR A 23 -5.01 -6.25 -1.18
C THR A 23 -4.06 -5.09 -0.94
N ASP A 24 -3.38 -5.01 0.21
CA ASP A 24 -2.37 -4.00 0.46
C ASP A 24 -1.08 -4.30 -0.31
N ALA A 25 -0.77 -3.42 -1.24
CA ALA A 25 0.42 -3.43 -2.09
C ALA A 25 1.31 -2.24 -1.74
N PHE A 26 2.62 -2.44 -1.90
CA PHE A 26 3.65 -1.44 -1.64
C PHE A 26 4.78 -1.57 -2.67
N GLN A 27 5.31 -0.43 -3.07
CA GLN A 27 6.49 -0.27 -3.94
C GLN A 27 7.36 0.84 -3.35
N TYR A 28 8.61 0.99 -3.79
CA TYR A 28 9.45 2.10 -3.37
C TYR A 28 10.15 2.75 -4.56
N THR A 29 10.38 4.06 -4.46
CA THR A 29 11.14 4.77 -5.49
C THR A 29 12.58 4.27 -5.47
N ASN A 30 13.10 3.84 -6.62
CA ASN A 30 14.48 3.36 -6.78
C ASN A 30 15.26 4.10 -7.90
N ILE A 31 14.69 5.19 -8.41
CA ILE A 31 15.37 6.22 -9.19
C ILE A 31 15.60 7.48 -8.33
N GLY A 32 16.68 8.21 -8.60
CA GLY A 32 17.11 9.37 -7.80
C GLY A 32 17.79 8.98 -6.50
N ASN A 33 17.92 9.95 -5.60
CA ASN A 33 18.64 9.89 -4.33
C ASN A 33 17.70 9.75 -3.10
N VAL A 34 16.38 9.84 -3.30
CA VAL A 34 15.37 9.54 -2.26
C VAL A 34 14.72 8.20 -2.55
N ARG A 35 14.67 7.32 -1.54
CA ARG A 35 13.91 6.05 -1.60
C ARG A 35 12.70 6.13 -0.67
N LEU A 36 11.51 6.26 -1.22
CA LEU A 36 10.27 6.39 -0.46
C LEU A 36 9.35 5.21 -0.78
N THR A 37 8.88 4.51 0.26
CA THR A 37 7.82 3.51 0.09
C THR A 37 6.47 4.20 -0.18
N ILE A 38 5.78 3.76 -1.22
CA ILE A 38 4.43 4.14 -1.62
C ILE A 38 3.52 2.93 -1.43
N THR A 39 2.30 3.16 -0.94
CA THR A 39 1.29 2.10 -0.79
C THR A 39 0.06 2.36 -1.66
N ASN A 40 -0.70 1.31 -1.98
CA ASN A 40 -2.00 1.46 -2.64
C ASN A 40 -3.14 1.83 -1.68
N PHE A 41 -2.82 2.34 -0.49
CA PHE A 41 -3.80 2.75 0.52
C PHE A 41 -3.47 4.10 1.17
N GLY A 42 -2.66 4.92 0.49
CA GLY A 42 -2.43 6.31 0.89
C GLY A 42 -1.45 6.51 2.05
N MET A 43 -0.78 5.45 2.51
CA MET A 43 0.39 5.55 3.39
C MET A 43 1.65 5.76 2.55
N LEU A 44 2.50 6.69 2.98
CA LEU A 44 3.87 6.87 2.54
C LEU A 44 4.80 6.40 3.67
N GLY A 45 5.91 5.78 3.32
CA GLY A 45 6.75 5.05 4.27
C GLY A 45 6.21 3.66 4.61
N ASN A 46 6.91 2.94 5.46
CA ASN A 46 6.55 1.58 5.88
C ASN A 46 6.34 1.45 7.40
N GLY A 47 6.42 2.57 8.14
CA GLY A 47 6.38 2.62 9.61
C GLY A 47 7.32 1.63 10.27
N PHE A 48 8.51 1.50 9.69
CA PHE A 48 9.58 0.56 10.09
C PHE A 48 9.14 -0.90 10.15
N THR A 49 8.08 -1.24 9.42
CA THR A 49 7.72 -2.62 9.15
C THR A 49 8.72 -3.19 8.17
N ARG A 50 9.27 -4.36 8.52
CA ARG A 50 10.29 -5.03 7.71
C ARG A 50 9.65 -5.78 6.54
N TYR A 51 9.19 -5.04 5.54
CA TYR A 51 8.86 -5.60 4.23
C TYR A 51 10.16 -5.94 3.50
N ILE A 52 10.28 -7.15 2.95
CA ILE A 52 11.48 -7.59 2.22
C ILE A 52 11.23 -7.50 0.73
N ASP A 53 12.10 -6.80 0.02
CA ASP A 53 12.11 -6.76 -1.43
C ASP A 53 12.55 -8.14 -1.96
N PRO A 54 11.66 -8.86 -2.68
CA PRO A 54 11.99 -10.20 -3.18
C PRO A 54 13.10 -10.18 -4.23
N SER A 55 13.37 -9.04 -4.87
CA SER A 55 14.41 -8.89 -5.88
C SER A 55 15.81 -8.68 -5.31
N THR A 56 15.92 -8.01 -4.15
CA THR A 56 17.21 -7.67 -3.52
C THR A 56 17.47 -8.45 -2.23
N GLY A 57 16.44 -8.95 -1.57
CA GLY A 57 16.52 -9.57 -0.24
C GLY A 57 16.68 -8.55 0.90
N GLU A 58 16.67 -7.25 0.60
CA GLU A 58 16.82 -6.17 1.56
C GLU A 58 15.46 -5.63 2.02
N PRO A 59 15.37 -4.98 3.19
CA PRO A 59 14.17 -4.28 3.60
C PRO A 59 13.80 -3.15 2.64
N TYR A 60 12.52 -2.93 2.41
CA TYR A 60 12.04 -1.72 1.76
C TYR A 60 12.47 -0.49 2.58
N PRO A 61 12.97 0.58 1.95
CA PRO A 61 13.26 1.83 2.61
C PRO A 61 11.96 2.55 2.98
N SER A 62 11.89 3.17 4.15
CA SER A 62 10.69 3.92 4.53
C SER A 62 10.68 5.29 3.83
N GLY A 63 11.73 6.07 4.02
CA GLY A 63 11.99 7.36 3.39
C GLY A 63 13.49 7.64 3.51
N GLU A 64 14.29 6.84 2.83
CA GLU A 64 15.75 6.87 2.92
C GLU A 64 16.32 8.03 2.10
N TYR A 65 17.23 8.78 2.72
CA TYR A 65 18.03 9.80 2.04
C TYR A 65 19.36 10.02 2.78
N PRO A 66 20.51 10.10 2.08
CA PRO A 66 20.72 9.75 0.68
C PRO A 66 20.48 8.26 0.41
N ALA A 67 20.22 7.90 -0.84
CA ALA A 67 20.02 6.50 -1.24
C ALA A 67 21.27 5.65 -0.92
N GLY A 68 21.08 4.51 -0.26
CA GLY A 68 22.15 3.63 0.21
C GLY A 68 22.72 3.98 1.59
N SER A 69 22.30 5.07 2.22
CA SER A 69 22.76 5.48 3.56
C SER A 69 22.13 4.70 4.71
N ARG A 70 20.95 4.09 4.49
CA ARG A 70 20.09 3.49 5.51
C ARG A 70 19.58 4.48 6.57
N ILE A 71 19.62 5.79 6.28
CA ILE A 71 19.12 6.84 7.16
C ILE A 71 17.68 7.16 6.75
N GLU A 72 16.74 6.77 7.62
CA GLU A 72 15.30 6.92 7.41
C GLU A 72 14.79 8.28 7.91
N HIS A 73 14.08 9.01 7.06
CA HIS A 73 13.53 10.33 7.35
C HIS A 73 12.00 10.35 7.47
N VAL A 74 11.33 9.26 7.06
CA VAL A 74 9.88 9.11 7.12
C VAL A 74 9.55 7.85 7.89
N TYR A 75 8.86 7.96 9.02
CA TYR A 75 8.26 6.80 9.68
C TYR A 75 7.04 6.35 8.88
N ARG A 76 5.98 7.16 8.90
CA ARG A 76 4.84 7.08 7.99
C ARG A 76 4.27 8.47 7.78
N ALA A 77 3.64 8.68 6.64
CA ALA A 77 2.80 9.84 6.37
C ALA A 77 1.55 9.37 5.62
N GLY A 78 0.52 10.21 5.60
CA GLY A 78 -0.70 9.92 4.87
C GLY A 78 -1.55 11.16 4.68
N LEU A 79 -2.53 11.03 3.80
CA LEU A 79 -3.38 12.16 3.42
C LEU A 79 -4.43 12.47 4.49
N TRP A 80 -4.62 13.75 4.80
CA TRP A 80 -5.67 14.22 5.69
C TRP A 80 -6.69 15.06 4.89
N ILE A 81 -7.95 14.64 4.87
CA ILE A 81 -9.02 15.35 4.14
C ILE A 81 -10.16 15.66 5.11
N GLY A 82 -10.49 16.93 5.27
CA GLY A 82 -11.61 17.37 6.10
C GLY A 82 -12.80 17.85 5.27
N ALA A 83 -14.02 17.54 5.73
CA ALA A 83 -15.25 18.09 5.19
C ALA A 83 -16.25 18.44 6.29
N LYS A 84 -17.18 19.36 5.99
CA LYS A 84 -18.33 19.70 6.83
C LYS A 84 -19.59 19.08 6.26
N SER A 85 -20.35 18.41 7.10
CA SER A 85 -21.66 17.86 6.78
C SER A 85 -22.73 18.43 7.72
N SER A 86 -24.00 18.03 7.54
CA SER A 86 -25.09 18.38 8.46
C SER A 86 -24.93 17.79 9.86
N ILE A 87 -24.07 16.79 10.04
CA ILE A 87 -23.85 16.10 11.31
C ILE A 87 -22.51 16.46 11.98
N GLY A 88 -21.68 17.29 11.35
CA GLY A 88 -20.45 17.81 11.95
C GLY A 88 -19.29 17.97 10.97
N THR A 89 -18.10 18.18 11.55
CA THR A 89 -16.83 18.14 10.81
C THR A 89 -16.29 16.73 10.87
N HIS A 90 -15.91 16.19 9.71
CA HIS A 90 -15.29 14.87 9.59
C HIS A 90 -13.91 15.03 8.94
N VAL A 91 -12.96 14.19 9.34
CA VAL A 91 -11.61 14.20 8.81
C VAL A 91 -11.20 12.77 8.53
N THR A 92 -10.79 12.50 7.30
CA THR A 92 -10.11 11.26 6.95
C THR A 92 -8.63 11.35 7.31
N THR A 93 -8.04 10.32 7.91
CA THR A 93 -6.64 10.27 8.30
C THR A 93 -5.88 9.08 7.69
N GLY A 94 -4.69 9.36 7.14
CA GLY A 94 -3.78 8.34 6.62
C GLY A 94 -2.58 8.03 7.54
N ALA A 95 -2.45 8.71 8.67
CA ALA A 95 -1.45 8.40 9.71
C ALA A 95 -1.86 9.03 11.05
N VAL A 96 -1.85 8.22 12.11
CA VAL A 96 -1.90 8.63 13.53
C VAL A 96 -0.70 8.04 14.26
N ASP A 97 -0.50 8.27 15.56
CA ASP A 97 0.52 7.54 16.33
C ASP A 97 0.03 6.13 16.71
N ALA A 98 0.89 5.12 16.60
CA ALA A 98 0.52 3.72 16.83
C ALA A 98 1.77 2.86 17.03
N THR A 99 1.67 1.85 17.90
CA THR A 99 2.76 0.94 18.26
C THR A 99 3.10 -0.09 17.18
N SER A 100 2.16 -0.37 16.27
CA SER A 100 2.37 -1.24 15.12
C SER A 100 1.65 -0.71 13.88
N VAL A 101 2.16 -1.07 12.70
CA VAL A 101 1.54 -0.76 11.41
C VAL A 101 0.79 -2.01 10.97
N THR A 102 -0.52 -2.00 11.09
CA THR A 102 -1.37 -3.04 10.53
C THR A 102 -2.53 -2.35 9.82
N PRO A 103 -2.50 -2.29 8.47
CA PRO A 103 -3.51 -1.59 7.70
C PRO A 103 -4.92 -2.04 8.08
N GLY A 104 -5.81 -1.08 8.32
CA GLY A 104 -7.21 -1.31 8.67
C GLY A 104 -7.49 -1.73 10.12
N SER A 105 -6.47 -1.91 10.96
CA SER A 105 -6.66 -2.37 12.35
C SER A 105 -6.94 -1.26 13.37
N THR A 106 -6.58 -0.01 13.05
CA THR A 106 -6.66 1.15 13.94
C THR A 106 -7.03 2.41 13.14
N GLU A 107 -7.32 3.50 13.86
CA GLU A 107 -7.30 4.86 13.31
C GLU A 107 -6.00 5.12 12.51
N GLY A 108 -6.05 6.06 11.57
CA GLY A 108 -4.93 6.37 10.68
C GLY A 108 -4.77 5.45 9.47
N PHE A 109 -5.68 4.49 9.26
CA PHE A 109 -5.74 3.65 8.05
C PHE A 109 -7.12 3.75 7.38
N GLU A 110 -7.57 4.98 7.16
CA GLU A 110 -8.95 5.25 6.73
C GLU A 110 -9.14 5.20 5.21
N PHE A 111 -8.05 4.96 4.47
CA PHE A 111 -8.09 4.66 3.05
C PHE A 111 -7.72 3.19 2.82
N ALA A 112 -8.42 2.55 1.90
CA ALA A 112 -8.17 1.18 1.48
C ALA A 112 -8.28 1.04 -0.05
N PRO A 113 -7.59 0.05 -0.65
CA PRO A 113 -7.75 -0.26 -2.07
C PRO A 113 -9.13 -0.89 -2.32
N SER A 114 -9.50 -1.02 -3.59
CA SER A 114 -10.64 -1.85 -3.99
C SER A 114 -10.36 -3.33 -3.63
N PRO A 115 -11.40 -4.13 -3.33
CA PRO A 115 -11.24 -5.58 -3.14
C PRO A 115 -10.89 -6.36 -4.43
N ALA A 116 -10.60 -5.65 -5.53
CA ALA A 116 -10.28 -6.26 -6.80
C ALA A 116 -8.84 -6.81 -6.73
N PRO A 117 -8.58 -8.08 -7.09
CA PRO A 117 -7.24 -8.66 -7.03
C PRO A 117 -6.17 -7.94 -7.87
N GLY A 118 -6.60 -7.11 -8.83
CA GLY A 118 -5.71 -6.29 -9.66
C GLY A 118 -5.51 -4.86 -9.15
N ASP A 119 -6.09 -4.49 -8.00
CA ASP A 119 -5.85 -3.17 -7.40
C ASP A 119 -4.48 -3.16 -6.71
N THR A 120 -3.51 -2.60 -7.40
CA THR A 120 -2.10 -2.56 -7.01
C THR A 120 -1.50 -1.21 -7.43
N ILE A 121 -0.21 -1.02 -7.13
CA ILE A 121 0.55 0.13 -7.59
C ILE A 121 1.02 -0.15 -9.02
N ILE A 122 0.63 0.74 -9.95
CA ILE A 122 1.09 0.67 -11.34
C ILE A 122 2.38 1.49 -11.44
N GLU A 123 3.44 0.86 -11.92
CA GLU A 123 4.70 1.53 -12.24
C GLU A 123 4.75 1.89 -13.73
N LYS A 124 5.24 3.09 -14.04
CA LYS A 124 5.59 3.50 -15.41
C LYS A 124 6.96 4.17 -15.41
N SER A 125 7.63 4.15 -16.56
CA SER A 125 8.94 4.79 -16.71
C SER A 125 9.07 5.43 -18.08
N SER A 126 9.70 6.60 -18.14
CA SER A 126 10.11 7.24 -19.39
C SER A 126 11.41 6.66 -19.97
N LEU A 127 12.13 5.82 -19.20
CA LEU A 127 13.38 5.20 -19.63
C LEU A 127 13.12 4.06 -20.62
N LEU A 128 13.68 4.17 -21.83
CA LEU A 128 13.50 3.18 -22.91
C LEU A 128 13.97 1.76 -22.54
N ILE A 129 14.90 1.65 -21.58
CA ILE A 129 15.44 0.36 -21.12
C ILE A 129 14.66 -0.23 -19.94
N SER A 130 13.70 0.51 -19.38
CA SER A 130 12.90 0.03 -18.26
C SER A 130 11.89 -1.03 -18.73
N PRO A 131 11.69 -2.13 -17.98
CA PRO A 131 10.60 -3.06 -18.26
C PRO A 131 9.22 -2.42 -18.08
N TYR A 132 9.16 -1.26 -17.41
CA TYR A 132 7.95 -0.46 -17.21
C TYR A 132 7.86 0.73 -18.17
N TYR A 133 8.62 0.71 -19.27
CA TYR A 133 8.60 1.79 -20.25
C TYR A 133 7.17 2.06 -20.74
N SER A 134 6.76 3.33 -20.65
CA SER A 134 5.50 3.80 -21.21
C SER A 134 5.69 5.15 -21.88
N THR A 135 5.06 5.32 -23.05
CA THR A 135 5.10 6.58 -23.81
C THR A 135 4.36 7.73 -23.12
N ASP A 136 3.52 7.42 -22.12
CA ASP A 136 2.79 8.39 -21.32
C ASP A 136 3.32 8.55 -19.89
N ALA A 137 4.51 8.01 -19.58
CA ALA A 137 5.19 8.24 -18.31
C ALA A 137 5.67 9.69 -18.20
N VAL A 138 5.55 10.29 -17.02
CA VAL A 138 5.93 11.69 -16.76
C VAL A 138 7.38 11.80 -16.30
N SER A 139 7.86 10.82 -15.55
CA SER A 139 9.18 10.81 -14.92
C SER A 139 9.96 9.52 -15.20
N GLU A 140 11.16 9.38 -14.66
CA GLU A 140 11.96 8.17 -14.86
C GLU A 140 11.39 6.98 -14.09
N GLN A 141 10.63 7.24 -13.02
CA GLN A 141 9.78 6.25 -12.37
C GLN A 141 8.53 6.93 -11.78
N ASP A 142 7.39 6.53 -12.31
CA ASP A 142 6.07 6.94 -11.85
C ASP A 142 5.43 5.80 -11.05
N PHE A 143 4.75 6.12 -9.95
CA PHE A 143 3.79 5.21 -9.33
C PHE A 143 2.38 5.79 -9.36
N TYR A 144 1.40 4.93 -9.65
CA TYR A 144 -0.02 5.27 -9.64
C TYR A 144 -0.76 4.35 -8.69
N ALA A 145 -1.47 4.93 -7.73
CA ALA A 145 -2.28 4.22 -6.75
C ALA A 145 -3.68 4.84 -6.69
N THR A 146 -4.71 3.99 -6.53
CA THR A 146 -6.08 4.44 -6.29
C THR A 146 -6.61 3.81 -5.01
N TYR A 147 -7.19 4.63 -4.14
CA TYR A 147 -7.73 4.18 -2.87
C TYR A 147 -8.94 5.01 -2.45
N TYR A 148 -9.69 4.48 -1.48
CA TYR A 148 -11.03 4.92 -1.15
C TYR A 148 -11.20 5.01 0.35
N ASP A 149 -11.95 6.00 0.81
CA ASP A 149 -12.25 6.14 2.25
C ASP A 149 -13.48 5.33 2.69
N TYR A 150 -14.15 4.66 1.77
CA TYR A 150 -15.35 3.85 2.04
C TYR A 150 -15.10 2.36 1.81
N GLN A 151 -13.85 1.97 1.55
CA GLN A 151 -13.41 0.57 1.43
C GLN A 151 -12.70 0.13 2.72
N TYR A 152 -12.41 -1.16 2.85
CA TYR A 152 -11.81 -1.76 4.04
C TYR A 152 -10.82 -2.88 3.66
N PHE A 153 -9.85 -3.13 4.53
CA PHE A 153 -8.81 -4.14 4.29
C PHE A 153 -9.28 -5.58 4.58
N THR A 154 -10.11 -5.77 5.62
CA THR A 154 -10.58 -7.11 6.03
C THR A 154 -12.00 -7.04 6.61
N GLY A 155 -12.81 -8.10 6.37
CA GLY A 155 -13.99 -8.41 7.18
C GLY A 155 -15.10 -7.35 7.23
N ASP A 156 -15.30 -6.57 6.18
CA ASP A 156 -16.37 -5.58 6.06
C ASP A 156 -16.43 -4.51 7.16
N THR A 157 -15.31 -4.25 7.85
CA THR A 157 -15.27 -3.32 8.99
C THR A 157 -14.41 -2.10 8.69
N LEU A 158 -15.01 -0.91 8.80
CA LEU A 158 -14.27 0.36 8.73
C LEU A 158 -13.40 0.56 9.97
N PRO A 159 -12.28 1.30 9.87
CA PRO A 159 -11.50 1.69 11.03
C PRO A 159 -12.34 2.41 12.09
N PRO A 160 -11.99 2.28 13.38
CA PRO A 160 -12.67 3.01 14.46
C PRO A 160 -12.70 4.52 14.20
N ASN A 161 -13.78 5.19 14.60
CA ASN A 161 -13.97 6.65 14.50
C ASN A 161 -13.90 7.24 13.08
N HIS A 162 -13.87 6.40 12.05
CA HIS A 162 -13.92 6.85 10.66
C HIS A 162 -15.34 7.09 10.18
N HIS A 163 -15.54 8.23 9.52
CA HIS A 163 -16.80 8.60 8.86
C HIS A 163 -16.51 8.88 7.38
N PRO A 164 -16.77 7.91 6.48
CA PRO A 164 -16.45 8.06 5.06
C PRO A 164 -17.09 9.30 4.44
N LEU A 165 -16.29 10.06 3.72
CA LEU A 165 -16.65 11.22 2.92
C LEU A 165 -17.00 10.86 1.47
N GLY A 166 -16.82 9.59 1.07
CA GLY A 166 -17.10 9.12 -0.29
C GLY A 166 -15.97 9.45 -1.27
N LEU A 167 -14.74 9.52 -0.76
CA LEU A 167 -13.55 9.91 -1.51
C LEU A 167 -12.99 8.75 -2.30
N ARG A 168 -12.60 9.06 -3.54
CA ARG A 168 -11.70 8.26 -4.35
C ARG A 168 -10.46 9.08 -4.65
N VAL A 169 -9.34 8.70 -4.08
CA VAL A 169 -8.05 9.37 -4.26
C VAL A 169 -7.28 8.64 -5.35
N LYS A 170 -6.71 9.42 -6.28
CA LYS A 170 -5.79 8.93 -7.31
C LYS A 170 -4.44 9.58 -7.07
N GLN A 171 -3.56 8.89 -6.35
CA GLN A 171 -2.23 9.38 -6.02
C GLN A 171 -1.26 9.00 -7.14
N ARG A 172 -0.40 9.95 -7.50
CA ARG A 172 0.73 9.74 -8.40
C ARG A 172 2.01 10.17 -7.72
N SER A 173 3.08 9.43 -7.95
CA SER A 173 4.41 9.75 -7.42
C SER A 173 5.42 9.81 -8.57
N TYR A 174 6.32 10.78 -8.56
CA TYR A 174 7.27 11.02 -9.65
C TYR A 174 8.69 11.25 -9.12
N VAL A 175 9.68 10.65 -9.79
CA VAL A 175 11.11 10.81 -9.47
C VAL A 175 11.99 10.84 -10.73
N TRP A 176 13.13 11.52 -10.62
CA TRP A 176 14.16 11.60 -11.66
C TRP A 176 15.56 11.41 -11.04
N SER A 177 16.54 11.04 -11.86
CA SER A 177 17.95 10.88 -11.49
C SER A 177 18.83 12.10 -11.82
N TYR A 178 18.24 13.19 -12.33
CA TYR A 178 19.01 14.39 -12.64
C TYR A 178 19.45 15.09 -11.36
N SER A 179 20.72 15.49 -11.29
CA SER A 179 21.35 16.06 -10.08
C SER A 179 20.74 17.36 -9.54
N TYR A 180 19.75 17.94 -10.22
CA TYR A 180 19.04 19.14 -9.78
C TYR A 180 17.67 18.82 -9.15
N ILE A 181 17.25 17.55 -9.14
CA ILE A 181 15.93 17.11 -8.65
C ILE A 181 15.95 15.65 -8.16
N ASP A 182 17.12 15.05 -7.95
CA ASP A 182 17.24 13.66 -7.48
C ASP A 182 16.97 13.54 -5.97
N ASP A 183 16.85 14.65 -5.25
CA ASP A 183 16.60 14.75 -3.81
C ASP A 183 15.13 14.97 -3.44
N VAL A 184 14.18 14.75 -4.37
CA VAL A 184 12.74 14.89 -4.11
C VAL A 184 11.91 13.73 -4.66
N VAL A 185 10.77 13.49 -4.01
CA VAL A 185 9.67 12.68 -4.55
C VAL A 185 8.44 13.56 -4.65
N ILE A 186 7.90 13.76 -5.85
CA ILE A 186 6.71 14.58 -6.06
C ILE A 186 5.47 13.69 -5.91
N ILE A 187 4.55 14.07 -5.02
CA ILE A 187 3.26 13.39 -4.82
C ILE A 187 2.12 14.30 -5.29
N SER A 188 1.20 13.79 -6.12
CA SER A 188 0.03 14.52 -6.65
C SER A 188 -1.26 13.72 -6.59
#